data_AF-A0A934Y6I5-F1
#
_entry.id   AF-A0A934Y6I5-F1
#
_cell.length_a   1.000
_cell.length_b   1.000
_cell.length_c   1.000
_cell.angle_alpha   90.00
_cell.angle_beta   90.00
_cell.angle_gamma   90.00
#
_symmetry.space_group_name_H-M   'P 1'
#
loop_
_entity.id
_entity.type
_entity.pdbx_description
1 polymer ?
#
loop_
_entity_poly.entity_id
_entity_poly.type
_entity_poly.pdbx_seq_one_letter_code
_entity_poly.pdbx_strand_id
1 'polypeptide(L)' 'MAKKTEFSFNEAMEELKSILTRIESEDLEIDAIPALINRAKELQIICQEKLTQVQLIIDDDK' A
#
# COMPACT_ATOMS: atom_id res chain seq x y z
N MET A 1 18.93 -9.05 16.40
CA MET A 1 18.87 -8.38 15.09
C MET A 1 17.40 -8.22 14.74
N ALA A 2 16.86 -7.01 14.90
CA ALA A 2 15.46 -6.74 14.58
C ALA A 2 15.31 -6.73 13.06
N LYS A 3 14.76 -7.80 12.49
CA LYS A 3 14.37 -7.85 11.09
C LYS A 3 13.30 -6.77 10.94
N LYS A 4 13.68 -5.59 10.42
CA LYS A 4 12.73 -4.62 9.91
C LYS A 4 11.84 -5.42 8.97
N THR A 5 10.62 -5.70 9.37
CA THR A 5 9.59 -6.22 8.49
C THR A 5 9.32 -5.10 7.51
N GLU A 6 10.15 -5.04 6.47
CA GLU A 6 9.88 -4.22 5.30
C GLU A 6 8.52 -4.68 4.80
N PHE A 7 7.53 -3.79 4.93
CA PHE A 7 6.20 -4.01 4.41
C PHE A 7 6.34 -4.44 2.95
N SER A 8 5.96 -5.68 2.62
CA SER A 8 6.12 -6.21 1.28
C SER A 8 5.10 -5.60 0.34
N PHE A 9 5.40 -5.63 -0.97
CA PHE A 9 4.45 -5.14 -1.98
C PHE A 9 3.11 -5.89 -1.87
N ASN A 10 3.18 -7.19 -1.59
CA ASN A 10 2.02 -8.06 -1.45
C ASN A 10 1.18 -7.68 -0.22
N GLU A 11 1.81 -7.44 0.93
CA GLU A 11 1.10 -6.98 2.14
C GLU A 11 0.44 -5.61 1.92
N ALA A 12 1.13 -4.68 1.23
CA ALA A 12 0.55 -3.39 0.87
C ALA A 12 -0.67 -3.53 -0.04
N MET A 13 -0.59 -4.45 -1.00
CA MET A 13 -1.68 -4.73 -1.93
C MET A 13 -2.88 -5.41 -1.25
N GLU A 14 -2.63 -6.34 -0.33
CA GLU A 14 -3.70 -6.98 0.46
C GLU A 14 -4.41 -5.99 1.37
N GLU A 15 -3.66 -5.09 2.02
CA GLU A 15 -4.23 -4.05 2.86
C GLU A 15 -5.07 -3.06 2.03
N LEU A 16 -4.59 -2.65 0.85
CA LEU A 16 -5.33 -1.81 -0.10
C LEU A 16 -6.66 -2.45 -0.52
N LYS A 17 -6.66 -3.75 -0.83
CA LYS A 17 -7.88 -4.50 -1.15
C LYS A 17 -8.85 -4.53 0.02
N SER A 18 -8.36 -4.76 1.23
CA SER A 18 -9.17 -4.75 2.45
C SER A 18 -9.82 -3.38 2.71
N ILE A 19 -9.06 -2.29 2.48
CA ILE A 19 -9.57 -0.93 2.58
C ILE A 19 -10.69 -0.70 1.56
N LEU A 20 -10.50 -1.12 0.30
CA LEU A 20 -11.54 -1.01 -0.73
C LEU A 20 -12.80 -1.78 -0.35
N THR A 21 -12.67 -3.03 0.10
CA THR A 21 -13.81 -3.83 0.55
C THR A 21 -14.55 -3.17 1.72
N ARG A 22 -13.82 -2.52 2.64
CA ARG A 22 -14.44 -1.75 3.73
C ARG A 22 -15.17 -0.52 3.21
N ILE A 23 -14.58 0.21 2.27
CA ILE A 23 -15.20 1.41 1.69
C ILE A 23 -16.48 1.07 0.93
N GLU A 24 -16.49 -0.07 0.25
CA GLU A 24 -17.65 -0.58 -0.51
C GLU A 24 -18.71 -1.25 0.38
N SER A 25 -18.41 -1.47 1.67
CA SER A 25 -19.37 -2.02 2.62
C SER A 25 -20.44 -0.99 2.96
N GLU A 26 -21.70 -1.41 2.93
CA GLU A 26 -22.86 -0.57 3.31
C GLU A 26 -22.87 -0.20 4.81
N ASP A 27 -22.00 -0.82 5.62
CA ASP A 27 -21.90 -0.64 7.08
C ASP A 27 -20.64 0.17 7.49
N LEU A 28 -20.12 1.00 6.59
CA LEU A 28 -18.95 1.81 6.86
C LEU A 28 -19.31 3.10 7.61
N GLU A 29 -18.71 3.31 8.79
CA GLU A 29 -18.79 4.60 9.48
C GLU A 29 -18.15 5.72 8.63
N ILE A 30 -18.92 6.75 8.30
CA ILE A 30 -18.48 7.90 7.46
C ILE A 30 -17.23 8.56 8.06
N ASP A 31 -17.14 8.63 9.38
CA ASP A 31 -16.01 9.22 10.10
C ASP A 31 -14.70 8.41 9.94
N ALA A 32 -14.78 7.14 9.56
CA ALA A 32 -13.63 6.28 9.30
C ALA A 32 -13.08 6.43 7.87
N ILE A 33 -13.86 6.97 6.93
CA ILE A 33 -13.45 7.16 5.52
C ILE A 33 -12.15 7.96 5.38
N PRO A 34 -11.97 9.12 6.05
CA PRO A 34 -10.74 9.90 5.90
C PRO A 34 -9.49 9.13 6.33
N ALA A 35 -9.59 8.33 7.40
CA ALA A 35 -8.50 7.49 7.88
C ALA A 35 -8.15 6.37 6.88
N LEU A 36 -9.16 5.71 6.32
CA LEU A 36 -9.00 4.68 5.29
C LEU A 36 -8.35 5.25 4.02
N ILE A 37 -8.77 6.43 3.57
CA ILE A 37 -8.17 7.12 2.42
C ILE A 37 -6.71 7.48 2.69
N ASN A 38 -6.39 8.02 3.86
CA ASN A 38 -5.00 8.34 4.22
C ASN A 38 -4.13 7.09 4.23
N ARG A 39 -4.64 5.99 4.79
CA ARG A 39 -3.92 4.72 4.78
C ARG A 39 -3.70 4.19 3.36
N ALA A 40 -4.71 4.26 2.49
CA ALA A 40 -4.58 3.87 1.09
C ALA A 40 -3.49 4.69 0.35
N LYS A 41 -3.37 5.99 0.64
CA LYS A 41 -2.32 6.85 0.09
C LYS A 41 -0.92 6.43 0.56
N GLU A 42 -0.76 6.10 1.84
CA GLU A 42 0.51 5.57 2.37
C GLU A 42 0.92 4.28 1.65
N LEU A 43 -0.03 3.36 1.49
CA LEU A 43 0.20 2.09 0.79
C LEU A 43 0.56 2.30 -0.68
N GLN A 44 -0.06 3.29 -1.33
CA GLN A 44 0.27 3.64 -2.71
C GLN A 44 1.73 4.11 -2.84
N ILE A 45 2.23 4.92 -1.90
CA ILE A 45 3.63 5.36 -1.89
C ILE A 45 4.56 4.15 -1.76
N ILE A 46 4.27 3.22 -0.85
CA ILE A 46 5.07 1.99 -0.65
C ILE A 46 5.12 1.16 -1.94
N CYS A 47 3.98 1.00 -2.61
CA CYS A 47 3.90 0.30 -3.88
C CYS A 47 4.74 1.00 -4.96
N GLN A 48 4.65 2.32 -5.06
CA GLN A 48 5.37 3.12 -6.05
C GLN A 48 6.88 3.11 -5.82
N GLU A 49 7.33 3.20 -4.57
CA GLU A 49 8.75 3.11 -4.21
C GLU A 49 9.35 1.77 -4.63
N LYS A 50 8.66 0.66 -4.35
CA LYS A 50 9.13 -0.67 -4.76
C LYS A 50 9.22 -0.83 -6.28
N LEU A 51 8.22 -0.34 -7.02
CA LEU A 51 8.25 -0.37 -8.48
C LEU A 51 9.39 0.49 -9.04
N THR A 52 9.64 1.65 -8.43
CA THR A 52 10.74 2.54 -8.83
C THR A 52 12.10 1.88 -8.59
N GLN A 53 12.29 1.18 -7.47
CA GLN A 53 13.51 0.42 -7.20
C GLN A 53 13.75 -0.68 -8.24
N VAL A 54 12.70 -1.42 -8.62
CA VAL A 54 12.81 -2.45 -9.67
C VAL A 54 13.15 -1.81 -11.02
N GLN A 55 12.55 -0.67 -11.35
CA GLN A 55 12.85 0.06 -12.58
C GLN A 55 14.32 0.53 -12.64
N LEU A 56 14.84 1.07 -11.54
CA LEU A 56 16.26 1.48 -11.45
C LEU A 56 17.21 0.30 -11.69
N ILE A 57 16.91 -0.88 -11.16
CA ILE A 57 17.70 -2.10 -11.42
C ILE A 57 17.74 -2.43 -12.92
N ILE A 58 16.61 -2.28 -13.63
CA ILE A 58 16.51 -2.56 -15.06
C ILE A 58 17.27 -1.52 -15.90
N ASP A 59 17.25 -0.25 -15.48
CA ASP A 59 17.90 0.84 -16.20
C ASP A 59 19.43 0.88 -16.00
N ASP A 60 19.94 0.41 -14.86
CA ASP A 60 21.38 0.30 -14.58
C ASP A 60 22.06 -0.88 -15.33
N ASP A 61 21.31 -1.84 -15.86
CA ASP A 61 21.82 -3.00 -16.61
C ASP A 61 21.97 -2.74 -18.14
N LYS A 62 21.88 -1.48 -18.58
CA LYS A 62 21.97 -1.05 -20.00
C LYS A 62 23.20 -0.21 -20.35
#